data_AF-A0A923TIV7-F1
#
_entry.id   AF-A0A923TIV7-F1
#
_cell.length_a   1.000
_cell.length_b   1.000
_cell.length_c   1.000
_cell.angle_alpha   90.00
_cell.angle_beta   90.00
_cell.angle_gamma   90.00
#
_symmetry.space_group_name_H-M   'P 1'
#
loop_
_entity.id
_entity.type
_entity.pdbx_description
1 polymer ?
#
loop_
_entity_poly.entity_id
_entity_poly.type
_entity_poly.pdbx_seq_one_letter_code
_entity_poly.pdbx_strand_id
1 'polypeptide(L)'
;MTLPDPAELARTALAQARVAALTTYPRSAPAPRLTSVTMSCQDDGRPVIRVGPGSRAAVDLLARPLATVRVSPVGAETVTVHGGARRLPGRDERGRLAFRVDVGAVRLGVVRPATVDLDAFDAAEPDPLREDAPRVLAHLREAHTDQLTACVRAVGHD
;
A
#
# COMPACT_ATOMS: atom_id res chain seq x y z
N MET A 1 17.25 -11.13 15.90
CA MET A 1 16.32 -10.27 15.13
C MET A 1 15.20 -11.15 14.63
N THR A 2 13.97 -10.90 15.07
CA THR A 2 12.77 -11.49 14.47
C THR A 2 12.49 -10.76 13.16
N LEU A 3 12.28 -11.52 12.08
CA LEU A 3 11.86 -10.95 10.81
C LEU A 3 10.43 -10.42 10.96
N PRO A 4 10.10 -9.28 10.31
CA PRO A 4 8.73 -8.78 10.32
C PRO A 4 7.80 -9.81 9.68
N ASP A 5 6.61 -9.95 10.25
CA ASP A 5 5.62 -10.88 9.72
C ASP A 5 4.94 -10.31 8.45
N PRO A 6 4.19 -11.14 7.68
CA PRO A 6 3.52 -10.66 6.47
C PRO A 6 2.52 -9.52 6.69
N ALA A 7 1.92 -9.41 7.89
CA ALA A 7 1.01 -8.34 8.23
C ALA A 7 1.77 -7.02 8.44
N GLU A 8 2.86 -7.04 9.20
CA GLU A 8 3.75 -5.88 9.40
C GLU A 8 4.34 -5.40 8.06
N LEU A 9 4.77 -6.32 7.21
CA LEU A 9 5.25 -6.01 5.86
C LEU A 9 4.16 -5.32 5.02
N ALA A 10 2.93 -5.83 5.05
CA ALA A 10 1.81 -5.25 4.32
C ALA A 10 1.43 -3.86 4.84
N ARG A 11 1.39 -3.67 6.16
CA ARG A 11 1.10 -2.39 6.82
C ARG A 11 2.16 -1.35 6.51
N THR A 12 3.42 -1.75 6.57
CA THR A 12 4.58 -0.90 6.22
C THR A 12 4.49 -0.44 4.77
N ALA A 13 4.23 -1.36 3.83
CA ALA A 13 4.12 -1.03 2.42
C ALA A 13 2.95 -0.07 2.14
N LEU A 14 1.79 -0.27 2.77
CA LEU A 14 0.65 0.64 2.64
C LEU A 14 0.94 2.03 3.22
N ALA A 15 1.61 2.12 4.36
CA ALA A 15 1.97 3.39 5.00
C ALA A 15 3.00 4.19 4.17
N GLN A 16 3.92 3.52 3.48
CA GLN A 16 4.90 4.14 2.59
C GLN A 16 4.29 4.60 1.26
N ALA A 17 3.24 3.94 0.77
CA ALA A 17 2.68 4.23 -0.53
C ALA A 17 2.02 5.63 -0.60
N ARG A 18 2.27 6.33 -1.72
CA ARG A 18 1.65 7.63 -2.07
C ARG A 18 0.81 7.56 -3.34
N VAL A 19 1.03 6.52 -4.13
CA VAL A 19 0.34 6.24 -5.38
C VAL A 19 -0.07 4.78 -5.35
N ALA A 20 -1.25 4.49 -5.89
CA ALA A 20 -1.76 3.14 -6.00
C ALA A 20 -2.40 2.89 -7.36
N ALA A 21 -2.36 1.64 -7.79
CA ALA A 21 -3.20 1.12 -8.86
C ALA A 21 -4.57 0.76 -8.27
N LEU A 22 -5.61 1.48 -8.70
CA LEU A 22 -6.99 1.25 -8.33
C LEU A 22 -7.72 0.49 -9.43
N THR A 23 -8.26 -0.67 -9.09
CA THR A 23 -9.22 -1.40 -9.93
C THR A 23 -10.64 -1.18 -9.39
N THR A 24 -11.53 -0.73 -10.27
CA THR A 24 -12.96 -0.53 -10.00
C THR A 24 -13.81 -1.47 -10.86
N TYR A 25 -15.04 -1.72 -10.42
CA TYR A 25 -15.93 -2.74 -11.02
C TYR A 25 -17.25 -2.10 -11.47
N PRO A 26 -17.25 -1.35 -12.60
CA PRO A 26 -18.47 -0.75 -13.13
C PRO A 26 -19.56 -1.81 -13.35
N ARG A 27 -20.82 -1.47 -13.04
CA ARG A 27 -21.97 -2.32 -13.41
C ARG A 27 -22.28 -2.27 -14.91
N SER A 28 -21.95 -1.16 -15.55
CA SER A 28 -22.28 -0.86 -16.95
C SER A 28 -21.22 -1.32 -17.94
N ALA A 29 -20.12 -1.92 -17.48
CA ALA A 29 -19.06 -2.41 -18.37
C ALA A 29 -18.68 -3.85 -18.04
N PRO A 30 -18.30 -4.65 -19.06
CA PRO A 30 -18.01 -6.07 -18.88
C PRO A 30 -16.68 -6.35 -18.18
N ALA A 31 -15.78 -5.36 -18.09
CA ALA A 31 -14.44 -5.52 -17.56
C ALA A 31 -14.14 -4.52 -16.41
N PRO A 32 -13.34 -4.92 -15.40
CA PRO A 32 -12.81 -4.00 -14.41
C PRO A 32 -11.97 -2.90 -15.06
N ARG A 33 -11.92 -1.72 -14.42
CA ARG A 33 -11.13 -0.59 -14.89
C ARG A 33 -9.98 -0.30 -13.94
N LEU A 34 -8.79 -0.21 -14.50
CA LEU A 34 -7.57 0.11 -13.80
C LEU A 34 -7.20 1.58 -14.00
N THR A 35 -6.85 2.28 -12.92
CA THR A 35 -6.34 3.65 -12.98
C THR A 35 -5.33 3.91 -11.86
N SER A 36 -4.46 4.91 -12.04
CA SER A 36 -3.53 5.35 -10.99
C SER A 36 -4.16 6.46 -10.15
N VAL A 37 -4.04 6.37 -8.83
CA VAL A 37 -4.61 7.33 -7.88
C VAL A 37 -3.60 7.74 -6.84
N THR A 38 -3.75 8.95 -6.30
CA THR A 38 -3.05 9.33 -5.06
C THR A 38 -3.67 8.58 -3.89
N MET A 39 -2.82 8.11 -2.99
CA MET A 39 -3.21 7.38 -1.80
C MET A 39 -2.49 7.91 -0.57
N SER A 40 -3.14 7.77 0.57
CA SER A 40 -2.61 7.94 1.93
C SER A 40 -3.21 6.85 2.81
N CYS A 41 -2.65 6.60 3.98
CA CYS A 41 -3.31 5.79 5.02
C CYS A 41 -3.82 6.70 6.14
N GLN A 42 -4.93 6.32 6.77
CA GLN A 42 -5.33 6.91 8.06
C GLN A 42 -4.52 6.29 9.21
N ASP A 43 -4.71 6.81 10.42
CA ASP A 43 -4.01 6.32 11.63
C ASP A 43 -4.31 4.85 11.92
N ASP A 44 -5.50 4.37 11.55
CA ASP A 44 -5.87 2.94 11.61
C ASP A 44 -5.26 2.10 10.47
N GLY A 45 -4.44 2.71 9.62
CA GLY A 45 -3.76 2.15 8.45
C GLY A 45 -4.69 1.71 7.32
N ARG A 46 -5.96 2.16 7.31
CA ARG A 46 -6.85 1.93 6.17
C ARG A 46 -6.47 2.86 5.01
N PRO A 47 -6.43 2.35 3.76
CA PRO A 47 -6.06 3.17 2.63
C PRO A 47 -7.18 4.16 2.27
N VAL A 48 -6.79 5.40 2.01
CA VAL A 48 -7.64 6.48 1.50
C VAL A 48 -7.14 6.86 0.13
N ILE A 49 -7.97 6.63 -0.88
CA ILE A 49 -7.71 7.01 -2.27
C ILE A 49 -8.37 8.35 -2.59
N ARG A 50 -7.72 9.15 -3.43
CA ARG A 50 -8.25 10.45 -3.88
C ARG A 50 -8.44 10.46 -5.39
N VAL A 51 -9.66 10.78 -5.82
CA VAL A 51 -10.05 10.78 -7.23
C VAL A 51 -10.77 12.07 -7.62
N GLY A 52 -10.65 12.48 -8.88
CA GLY A 52 -11.38 13.63 -9.39
C GLY A 52 -12.90 13.38 -9.37
N PRO A 53 -13.73 14.38 -9.05
CA PRO A 53 -15.18 14.20 -8.87
C PRO A 53 -15.93 13.73 -10.10
N GLY A 54 -15.47 14.09 -11.31
CA GLY A 54 -16.01 13.62 -12.58
C GLY A 54 -15.23 12.45 -13.19
N SER A 55 -14.28 11.87 -12.46
CA SER A 55 -13.49 10.76 -13.00
C SER A 55 -14.34 9.49 -13.11
N ARG A 56 -14.01 8.63 -14.07
CA ARG A 56 -14.65 7.31 -14.21
C ARG A 56 -14.55 6.50 -12.90
N ALA A 57 -13.41 6.55 -12.23
CA ALA A 57 -13.26 5.88 -10.93
C ALA A 57 -14.22 6.41 -9.87
N ALA A 58 -14.44 7.73 -9.79
CA ALA A 58 -15.43 8.29 -8.87
C ALA A 58 -16.85 7.80 -9.19
N VAL A 59 -17.24 7.81 -10.47
CA VAL A 59 -18.55 7.30 -10.91
C VAL A 59 -18.70 5.81 -10.56
N ASP A 60 -17.68 5.01 -10.86
CA ASP A 60 -17.70 3.56 -10.66
C ASP A 60 -17.79 3.22 -9.15
N LEU A 61 -17.03 3.91 -8.30
CA LEU A 61 -17.07 3.71 -6.84
C LEU A 61 -18.39 4.18 -6.19
N LEU A 62 -18.99 5.25 -6.69
CA LEU A 62 -20.30 5.72 -6.21
C LEU A 62 -21.42 4.74 -6.60
N ALA A 63 -21.34 4.15 -7.79
CA ALA A 63 -22.34 3.19 -8.26
C ALA A 63 -22.15 1.78 -7.65
N ARG A 64 -20.90 1.37 -7.41
CA ARG A 64 -20.55 0.10 -6.77
C ARG A 64 -19.32 0.31 -5.87
N PRO A 65 -19.48 0.33 -4.54
CA PRO A 65 -18.41 0.64 -3.60
C PRO A 65 -17.49 -0.56 -3.37
N LEU A 66 -16.91 -1.12 -4.43
CA LEU A 66 -15.95 -2.23 -4.39
C LEU A 66 -14.68 -1.80 -5.10
N ALA A 67 -13.54 -1.98 -4.45
CA ALA A 67 -12.23 -1.59 -4.96
C ALA A 67 -11.18 -2.67 -4.72
N THR A 68 -10.23 -2.74 -5.64
CA THR A 68 -8.93 -3.37 -5.39
C THR A 68 -7.86 -2.31 -5.48
N VAL A 69 -7.04 -2.17 -4.45
CA VAL A 69 -5.94 -1.22 -4.37
C VAL A 69 -4.63 -2.00 -4.35
N ARG A 70 -3.76 -1.74 -5.32
CA ARG A 70 -2.44 -2.35 -5.40
C ARG A 70 -1.36 -1.29 -5.24
N VAL A 71 -0.39 -1.54 -4.36
CA VAL A 71 0.77 -0.68 -4.13
C VAL A 71 2.05 -1.48 -4.24
N SER A 72 3.10 -0.83 -4.73
CA SER A 72 4.43 -1.40 -4.87
C SER A 72 5.47 -0.32 -4.50
N PRO A 73 5.62 0.00 -3.21
CA PRO A 73 6.62 0.96 -2.77
C PRO A 73 8.03 0.46 -3.08
N VAL A 74 8.96 1.38 -3.27
CA VAL A 74 10.37 1.02 -3.50
C VAL A 74 10.93 0.34 -2.25
N GLY A 75 11.55 -0.83 -2.42
CA GLY A 75 12.13 -1.59 -1.32
C GLY A 75 11.13 -2.37 -0.47
N ALA A 76 9.85 -2.42 -0.85
CA ALA A 76 8.82 -3.19 -0.18
C ALA A 76 8.13 -4.17 -1.14
N GLU A 77 7.55 -5.23 -0.57
CA GLU A 77 6.72 -6.14 -1.35
C GLU A 77 5.44 -5.46 -1.86
N THR A 78 4.94 -5.96 -2.99
CA THR A 78 3.66 -5.49 -3.52
C THR A 78 2.53 -5.94 -2.62
N VAL A 79 1.66 -5.01 -2.23
CA VAL A 79 0.44 -5.31 -1.47
C VAL A 79 -0.76 -5.08 -2.36
N THR A 80 -1.68 -6.04 -2.34
CA THR A 80 -3.01 -5.89 -2.95
C THR A 80 -4.08 -5.99 -1.86
N VAL A 81 -4.89 -4.95 -1.75
CA VAL A 81 -6.00 -4.83 -0.81
C VAL A 81 -7.30 -4.93 -1.59
N HIS A 82 -8.20 -5.82 -1.19
CA HIS A 82 -9.56 -5.88 -1.70
C HIS A 82 -10.51 -5.41 -0.61
N GLY A 83 -11.50 -4.60 -0.95
CA GLY A 83 -12.40 -4.05 0.06
C GLY A 83 -13.55 -3.22 -0.45
N GLY A 84 -14.42 -2.87 0.50
CA GLY A 84 -15.48 -1.90 0.28
C GLY A 84 -14.90 -0.48 0.25
N ALA A 85 -15.39 0.39 -0.63
CA ALA A 85 -14.94 1.78 -0.70
C ALA A 85 -16.01 2.71 -0.15
N ARG A 86 -15.78 3.27 1.04
CA ARG A 86 -16.66 4.25 1.67
C ARG A 86 -16.20 5.66 1.36
N ARG A 87 -17.10 6.47 0.78
CA ARG A 87 -16.82 7.89 0.57
C ARG A 87 -16.69 8.61 1.91
N LEU A 88 -15.60 9.37 2.08
CA LEU A 88 -15.44 10.28 3.21
C LEU A 88 -16.11 11.63 2.90
N PRO A 89 -16.60 12.35 3.93
CA PRO A 89 -17.19 13.67 3.74
C PRO A 89 -16.15 14.67 3.23
N GLY A 90 -16.64 15.70 2.54
CA GLY A 90 -15.82 16.80 2.04
C GLY A 90 -15.07 16.52 0.74
N ARG A 91 -14.13 17.42 0.45
CA ARG A 91 -13.18 17.39 -0.68
C ARG A 91 -11.83 17.85 -0.15
N ASP A 92 -10.75 17.40 -0.78
CA ASP A 92 -9.44 17.97 -0.49
C ASP A 92 -9.28 19.37 -1.10
N GLU A 93 -8.15 20.02 -0.82
CA GLU A 93 -7.80 21.35 -1.35
C GLU A 93 -7.85 21.44 -2.88
N ARG A 94 -7.73 20.30 -3.58
CA ARG A 94 -7.80 20.19 -5.05
C ARG A 94 -9.19 19.78 -5.54
N GLY A 95 -10.20 19.82 -4.67
CA GLY A 95 -11.58 19.46 -4.99
C GLY A 95 -11.82 17.96 -5.21
N ARG A 96 -10.84 17.09 -4.90
CA ARG A 96 -10.92 15.63 -5.11
C ARG A 96 -11.79 14.98 -4.05
N LEU A 97 -12.49 13.92 -4.46
CA LEU A 97 -13.24 13.06 -3.57
C LEU A 97 -12.31 12.06 -2.90
N ALA A 98 -12.59 11.78 -1.62
CA ALA A 98 -11.86 10.83 -0.80
C ALA A 98 -12.69 9.56 -0.58
N PHE A 99 -12.09 8.40 -0.78
CA PHE A 99 -12.71 7.12 -0.45
C PHE A 99 -11.76 6.34 0.45
N ARG A 100 -12.25 5.95 1.62
CA ARG A 100 -11.60 5.00 2.51
C ARG A 100 -11.93 3.59 2.05
N VAL A 101 -10.95 2.71 2.00
CA VAL A 101 -11.15 1.31 1.68
C VAL A 101 -11.22 0.51 2.98
N ASP A 102 -12.39 -0.02 3.27
CA ASP A 102 -12.62 -0.99 4.34
C ASP A 102 -12.12 -2.36 3.85
N VAL A 103 -10.98 -2.78 4.39
CA VAL A 103 -10.22 -3.96 3.93
C VAL A 103 -10.99 -5.24 4.23
N GLY A 104 -11.22 -6.05 3.20
CA GLY A 104 -11.82 -7.38 3.31
C GLY A 104 -10.90 -8.53 2.90
N ALA A 105 -9.76 -8.24 2.25
CA ALA A 105 -8.68 -9.21 2.03
C ALA A 105 -7.37 -8.49 1.71
N VAL A 106 -6.24 -9.06 2.15
CA VAL A 106 -4.90 -8.55 1.87
C VAL A 106 -4.03 -9.66 1.26
N ARG A 107 -3.25 -9.29 0.25
CA ARG A 107 -2.34 -10.16 -0.48
C ARG A 107 -0.96 -9.52 -0.56
N LEU A 108 0.08 -10.29 -0.26
CA LEU A 108 1.48 -9.85 -0.26
C LEU A 108 2.27 -10.59 -1.35
N GLY A 109 2.95 -9.86 -2.22
CA GLY A 109 3.73 -10.39 -3.35
C GLY A 109 3.04 -10.23 -4.71
N VAL A 110 3.76 -10.60 -5.78
CA VAL A 110 3.28 -10.45 -7.18
C VAL A 110 3.01 -11.79 -7.86
N VAL A 111 3.98 -12.71 -7.83
CA VAL A 111 3.94 -13.94 -8.63
C VAL A 111 3.09 -15.02 -7.95
N ARG A 112 3.26 -15.18 -6.63
CA ARG A 112 2.49 -16.09 -5.78
C ARG A 112 2.09 -15.35 -4.52
N PRO A 113 1.07 -14.48 -4.59
CA PRO A 113 0.72 -13.62 -3.48
C PRO A 113 0.21 -14.43 -2.28
N ALA A 114 0.90 -14.30 -1.14
CA ALA A 114 0.49 -14.89 0.11
C ALA A 114 -0.78 -14.20 0.63
N THR A 115 -1.70 -14.97 1.22
CA THR A 115 -2.80 -14.40 2.00
C THR A 115 -2.22 -13.84 3.30
N VAL A 116 -2.59 -12.61 3.65
CA VAL A 116 -2.32 -12.06 4.98
C VAL A 116 -3.59 -12.24 5.83
N ASP A 117 -3.41 -12.76 7.04
CA ASP A 117 -4.49 -12.87 8.01
C ASP A 117 -5.01 -11.47 8.38
N LEU A 118 -6.34 -11.29 8.41
CA LEU A 118 -6.92 -9.96 8.59
C LEU A 118 -6.84 -9.47 10.04
N ASP A 119 -6.95 -10.38 11.01
CA ASP A 119 -6.85 -10.01 12.42
C ASP A 119 -5.40 -9.61 12.75
N ALA A 120 -4.43 -10.36 12.22
CA ALA A 120 -3.02 -9.98 12.28
C ALA A 120 -2.75 -8.64 11.56
N PHE A 121 -3.32 -8.44 10.37
CA PHE A 121 -3.19 -7.18 9.64
C PHE A 121 -3.75 -5.98 10.41
N ASP A 122 -4.89 -6.16 11.08
CA ASP A 122 -5.53 -5.10 11.85
C ASP A 122 -4.79 -4.80 13.17
N ALA A 123 -4.15 -5.81 13.77
CA ALA A 123 -3.32 -5.65 14.96
C ALA A 123 -1.91 -5.10 14.65
N ALA A 124 -1.41 -5.29 13.43
CA ALA A 124 -0.06 -4.91 13.05
C ALA A 124 0.10 -3.39 12.87
N GLU A 125 1.21 -2.87 13.38
CA GLU A 125 1.64 -1.50 13.15
C GLU A 125 2.64 -1.43 11.98
N PRO A 126 2.65 -0.35 11.20
CA PRO A 126 3.71 -0.14 10.20
C PRO A 126 5.06 0.04 10.89
N ASP A 127 6.13 -0.48 10.29
CA ASP A 127 7.50 -0.33 10.80
C ASP A 127 7.81 1.15 11.09
N PRO A 128 8.21 1.52 12.31
CA PRO A 128 8.51 2.90 12.67
C PRO A 128 9.73 3.46 11.91
N LEU A 129 10.68 2.62 11.50
CA LEU A 129 11.88 3.02 10.78
C LEU A 129 11.63 3.31 9.30
N ARG A 130 10.43 3.04 8.79
CA ARG A 130 10.07 3.18 7.36
C ARG A 130 10.35 4.58 6.78
N GLU A 131 10.33 5.62 7.61
CA GLU A 131 10.51 7.02 7.19
C GLU A 131 11.98 7.39 7.06
N ASP A 132 12.81 6.89 7.97
CA ASP A 132 14.26 7.11 7.96
C ASP A 132 15.02 6.13 7.07
N ALA A 133 14.47 4.93 6.84
CA ALA A 133 15.15 3.85 6.14
C ALA A 133 15.73 4.27 4.77
N PRO A 134 15.01 4.99 3.88
CA PRO A 134 15.58 5.38 2.60
C PRO A 134 16.85 6.23 2.74
N ARG A 135 16.86 7.18 3.70
CA ARG A 135 17.99 8.08 3.96
C ARG A 135 19.16 7.32 4.59
N VAL A 136 18.88 6.48 5.58
CA VAL A 136 19.90 5.66 6.26
C VAL A 136 20.55 4.69 5.28
N LEU A 137 19.75 3.99 4.47
CA LEU A 137 20.26 3.04 3.48
C LEU A 137 21.07 3.73 2.37
N ALA A 138 20.65 4.91 1.91
CA ALA A 138 21.44 5.69 0.96
C ALA A 138 22.81 6.07 1.56
N HIS A 139 22.83 6.58 2.80
CA HIS A 139 24.06 6.94 3.48
C HIS A 139 24.99 5.74 3.69
N LEU A 140 24.46 4.60 4.16
CA LEU A 140 25.25 3.38 4.34
C LEU A 140 25.87 2.89 3.02
N ARG A 141 25.11 2.95 1.93
CA ARG A 141 25.60 2.59 0.58
C ARG A 141 26.69 3.55 0.06
N GLU A 142 26.65 4.82 0.44
CA GLU A 142 27.59 5.81 -0.07
C GLU A 142 28.86 5.90 0.78
N ALA A 143 28.75 5.80 2.11
CA ALA A 143 29.86 6.03 3.03
C ALA A 143 30.45 4.75 3.64
N HIS A 144 29.73 3.62 3.59
CA HIS A 144 30.03 2.45 4.43
C HIS A 144 30.01 1.10 3.66
N THR A 145 30.19 1.11 2.34
CA THR A 145 30.15 -0.10 1.50
C THR A 145 31.10 -1.21 1.94
N ASP A 146 32.34 -0.87 2.30
CA ASP A 146 33.32 -1.87 2.73
C ASP A 146 32.90 -2.53 4.05
N GLN A 147 32.30 -1.76 4.96
CA GLN A 147 31.78 -2.25 6.23
C GLN A 147 30.54 -3.12 6.04
N LEU A 148 29.63 -2.74 5.12
CA LEU A 148 28.51 -3.60 4.73
C LEU A 148 28.99 -4.92 4.15
N THR A 149 29.99 -4.90 3.28
CA THR A 149 30.58 -6.11 2.69
C THR A 149 31.20 -7.01 3.75
N ALA A 150 31.94 -6.42 4.70
CA ALA A 150 32.50 -7.17 5.82
C ALA A 150 31.41 -7.79 6.71
N CYS A 151 30.31 -7.07 6.93
CA CYS A 151 29.17 -7.61 7.67
C CYS A 151 28.54 -8.81 6.96
N VAL A 152 28.26 -8.69 5.65
CA VAL A 152 27.65 -9.75 4.83
C VAL A 152 28.50 -11.03 4.85
N ARG A 153 29.83 -10.90 4.73
CA ARG A 153 30.78 -12.03 4.85
C ARG A 153 30.78 -12.66 6.23
N ALA A 154 30.72 -11.85 7.28
CA ALA A 154 30.69 -12.36 8.66
C ALA A 154 29.43 -13.19 8.97
N VAL A 155 28.31 -12.95 8.26
CA VAL A 155 27.08 -13.76 8.36
C VAL A 155 27.06 -14.96 7.40
N GLY A 156 28.13 -15.22 6.66
CA GLY A 156 28.28 -16.41 5.82
C GLY A 156 27.75 -16.26 4.39
N HIS A 157 27.69 -15.03 3.88
CA HIS A 157 27.35 -14.73 2.49
C HIS A 157 28.59 -14.15 1.78
N ASP A 158 29.04 -14.80 0.70
CA ASP A 158 30.15 -14.36 -0.15
C ASP A 158 29.68 -13.69 -1.44
#